data_AF-A0A8R7P362-F1
#
_entry.id   AF-A0A8R7P362-F1
#
_cell.length_a   1.000
_cell.length_b   1.000
_cell.length_c   1.000
_cell.angle_alpha   90.00
_cell.angle_beta   90.00
_cell.angle_gamma   90.00
#
_symmetry.space_group_name_H-M   'P 1'
#
loop_
_entity.id
_entity.type
_entity.pdbx_description
1 polymer ?
#
loop_
_entity_poly.entity_id
_entity_poly.type
_entity_poly.pdbx_seq_one_letter_code
_entity_poly.pdbx_strand_id
1 'polypeptide(L)'
;MEAPAATLPDDVILEILVRLAEEASLFRCAATCKLWRCLIADSSFLRRRWPANSRHPSSLVGFLANKCHIHQGIMGLPMGPAAAQTFVPVPGPQPVFGRGRRSLGSLLPQAGTLFDRVTPLASHGGLLLVRFVPTHHASRPTVVHLAMCNLLAGTCEALPPLE
;
A
#
# COMPACT_ATOMS: atom_id res chain seq x y z
N MET A 1 31.17 -19.45 14.41
CA MET A 1 30.04 -19.76 15.31
C MET A 1 29.20 -18.50 15.38
N GLU A 2 28.26 -18.35 14.44
CA GLU A 2 27.43 -17.15 14.30
C GLU A 2 26.37 -17.20 15.40
N ALA A 3 26.44 -16.25 16.35
CA ALA A 3 25.46 -16.17 17.43
C ALA A 3 24.06 -15.97 16.82
N PRO A 4 23.01 -16.66 17.31
CA PRO A 4 21.66 -16.43 16.81
C PRO A 4 21.33 -14.95 17.01
N ALA A 5 21.05 -14.24 15.91
CA ALA A 5 20.64 -12.85 15.98
C ALA A 5 19.43 -12.76 16.91
N ALA A 6 19.59 -12.08 18.05
CA ALA A 6 18.52 -11.87 19.01
C ALA A 6 17.36 -11.21 18.28
N THR A 7 16.27 -11.94 18.11
CA THR A 7 15.10 -11.44 17.39
C THR A 7 14.27 -10.63 18.37
N LEU A 8 14.14 -9.33 18.12
CA LEU A 8 13.32 -8.45 18.94
C LEU A 8 11.83 -8.82 18.80
N PRO A 9 11.05 -8.80 19.88
CA PRO A 9 9.60 -8.91 19.82
C PRO A 9 8.95 -7.79 18.97
N ASP A 10 7.83 -8.10 18.32
CA ASP A 10 7.12 -7.18 17.43
C ASP A 10 6.66 -5.90 18.14
N ASP A 11 6.24 -5.98 19.40
CA ASP A 11 5.84 -4.84 20.22
C ASP A 11 7.00 -3.88 20.46
N VAL A 12 8.20 -4.39 20.74
CA VAL A 12 9.42 -3.58 20.88
C VAL A 12 9.79 -2.91 19.56
N ILE A 13 9.68 -3.63 18.44
CA ILE A 13 9.90 -3.06 17.10
C ILE A 13 8.92 -1.93 16.82
N LEU A 14 7.62 -2.13 17.11
CA LEU A 14 6.59 -1.11 16.93
C LEU A 14 6.88 0.15 17.76
N GLU A 15 7.32 -0.03 19.01
CA GLU A 15 7.70 1.07 19.90
C GLU A 15 8.90 1.87 19.38
N ILE A 16 9.90 1.20 18.78
CA ILE A 16 11.03 1.88 18.11
C ILE A 16 10.53 2.66 16.89
N LEU A 17 9.71 2.02 16.04
CA LEU A 17 9.21 2.61 14.80
C LEU A 17 8.29 3.82 15.04
N VAL A 18 7.47 3.81 16.10
CA VAL A 18 6.60 4.95 16.46
C VAL A 18 7.42 6.17 16.86
N ARG A 19 8.59 5.98 17.49
CA ARG A 19 9.47 7.07 17.95
C ARG A 19 10.27 7.74 16.82
N LEU A 20 10.25 7.21 15.60
CA LEU A 20 10.92 7.83 14.46
C LEU A 20 10.24 9.16 14.09
N ALA A 21 10.99 10.26 14.24
CA ALA A 21 10.50 11.61 13.96
C ALA A 21 10.14 11.81 12.49
N GLU A 22 10.96 11.30 11.58
CA GLU A 22 10.81 11.50 10.14
C GLU A 22 10.04 10.37 9.45
N GLU A 23 9.12 10.75 8.56
CA GLU A 23 8.40 9.79 7.70
C GLU A 23 9.37 9.02 6.79
N ALA A 24 10.41 9.69 6.28
CA ALA A 24 11.43 9.07 5.43
C ALA A 24 12.17 7.91 6.13
N SER A 25 12.48 8.07 7.42
CA SER A 25 13.13 7.03 8.22
C SER A 25 12.22 5.81 8.37
N LEU A 26 10.91 6.04 8.58
CA LEU A 26 9.91 4.97 8.62
C LEU A 26 9.85 4.18 7.30
N PHE A 27 9.93 4.86 6.15
CA PHE A 27 9.96 4.18 4.85
C PHE A 27 11.23 3.40 4.60
N ARG A 28 12.39 3.92 5.02
CA ARG A 28 13.66 3.16 4.97
C ARG A 28 13.55 1.90 5.82
N CYS A 29 12.94 1.99 7.00
CA CYS A 29 12.62 0.84 7.85
C CYS A 29 11.69 -0.16 7.17
N ALA A 30 10.63 0.28 6.47
CA ALA A 30 9.75 -0.59 5.71
C ALA A 30 10.44 -1.27 4.50
N ALA A 31 11.54 -0.69 4.02
CA ALA A 31 12.32 -1.24 2.91
C ALA A 31 13.27 -2.36 3.36
N THR A 32 13.63 -2.45 4.65
CA THR A 32 14.64 -3.41 5.14
C THR A 32 14.13 -4.85 5.10
N CYS A 33 12.91 -5.11 5.57
CA CYS A 33 12.35 -6.45 5.61
C CYS A 33 10.82 -6.46 5.52
N LYS A 34 10.26 -7.64 5.19
CA LYS A 34 8.80 -7.84 5.07
C LYS A 34 8.10 -7.60 6.40
N LEU A 35 8.67 -8.05 7.51
CA LEU A 35 8.09 -7.89 8.85
C LEU A 35 7.84 -6.41 9.18
N TRP A 36 8.87 -5.59 9.08
CA TRP A 36 8.81 -4.16 9.40
C TRP A 36 7.82 -3.44 8.48
N ARG A 37 7.84 -3.75 7.19
CA ARG A 37 6.84 -3.23 6.24
C ARG A 37 5.42 -3.53 6.66
N CYS A 38 5.16 -4.76 7.11
CA CYS A 38 3.82 -5.19 7.50
C CYS A 38 3.38 -4.54 8.82
N LEU A 39 4.28 -4.42 9.79
CA LEU A 39 4.04 -3.70 11.05
C LEU A 39 3.70 -2.22 10.79
N ILE A 40 4.45 -1.57 9.90
CA ILE A 40 4.25 -0.16 9.51
C ILE A 40 2.92 0.03 8.77
N ALA A 41 2.56 -0.91 7.90
CA ALA A 41 1.30 -0.88 7.16
C ALA A 41 0.09 -1.32 8.01
N ASP A 42 0.26 -1.61 9.30
CA ASP A 42 -0.85 -1.97 10.17
C ASP A 42 -1.64 -0.73 10.63
N SER A 43 -2.97 -0.86 10.62
CA SER A 43 -3.86 0.25 10.96
C SER A 43 -3.69 0.72 12.41
N SER A 44 -3.34 -0.19 13.34
CA SER A 44 -3.10 0.17 14.74
C SER A 44 -1.81 0.96 14.91
N PHE A 45 -0.76 0.60 14.16
CA PHE A 45 0.49 1.35 14.12
C PHE A 45 0.26 2.75 13.55
N LEU A 46 -0.44 2.87 12.42
CA LEU A 46 -0.75 4.15 11.79
C LEU A 46 -1.57 5.07 12.69
N ARG A 47 -2.56 4.53 13.42
CA ARG A 47 -3.33 5.30 14.41
C ARG A 47 -2.49 5.79 15.58
N ARG A 48 -1.49 5.02 16.00
CA ARG A 48 -0.53 5.44 17.03
C ARG A 48 0.43 6.51 16.50
N ARG A 49 0.93 6.35 15.27
CA ARG A 49 1.92 7.25 14.66
C ARG A 49 1.33 8.60 14.22
N TRP A 50 0.10 8.58 13.71
CA TRP A 50 -0.66 9.76 13.31
C TRP A 50 -2.07 9.74 13.92
N PRO A 51 -2.19 10.12 15.20
CA PRO A 51 -3.50 10.29 15.83
C PRO A 51 -4.35 11.29 15.08
N ALA A 52 -5.67 11.07 15.02
CA ALA A 52 -6.60 11.95 14.29
C ALA A 52 -6.61 13.41 14.80
N ASN A 53 -6.16 13.62 16.05
CA ASN A 53 -6.03 14.91 16.72
C ASN A 53 -4.58 15.43 16.78
N SER A 54 -3.68 14.89 15.97
CA SER A 54 -2.29 15.36 15.88
C SER A 54 -2.24 16.81 15.40
N ARG A 55 -1.40 17.63 16.07
CA ARG A 55 -1.06 19.00 15.61
C ARG A 55 -0.26 19.00 14.32
N HIS A 56 0.38 17.87 14.00
CA HIS A 56 1.15 17.65 12.78
C HIS A 56 0.58 16.39 12.09
N PRO A 57 -0.48 16.54 11.28
CA PRO A 57 -1.00 15.42 10.49
C PRO A 57 0.06 14.93 9.51
N SER A 58 -0.02 13.67 9.11
CA SER A 58 0.87 13.13 8.08
C SER A 58 0.68 13.89 6.77
N SER A 59 1.78 14.04 6.01
CA SER A 59 1.70 14.45 4.60
C SER A 59 1.14 13.35 3.70
N LEU A 60 1.10 12.11 4.21
CA LEU A 60 0.69 10.91 3.49
C LEU A 60 -0.82 10.71 3.61
N VAL A 61 -1.44 10.33 2.49
CA VAL A 61 -2.87 9.98 2.47
C VAL A 61 -3.09 8.49 2.78
N GLY A 62 -2.09 7.65 2.53
CA GLY A 62 -2.13 6.22 2.84
C GLY A 62 -0.98 5.43 2.23
N PHE A 63 -1.03 4.12 2.39
CA PHE A 63 -0.02 3.18 1.93
C PHE A 63 -0.64 2.12 1.03
N LEU A 64 0.08 1.73 -0.02
CA LEU A 64 -0.25 0.52 -0.77
C LEU A 64 0.56 -0.64 -0.20
N ALA A 65 -0.16 -1.59 0.40
CA ALA A 65 0.42 -2.81 0.92
C ALA A 65 -0.15 -4.01 0.18
N ASN A 66 0.72 -4.98 -0.14
CA ASN A 66 0.22 -6.32 -0.42
C ASN A 66 -0.32 -6.91 0.90
N LYS A 67 -1.28 -7.82 0.84
CA LYS A 67 -1.80 -8.51 2.02
C LYS A 67 -0.63 -9.19 2.74
N CYS A 68 -0.25 -8.59 3.86
CA CYS A 68 0.73 -9.15 4.78
C CYS A 68 0.02 -10.15 5.68
N HIS A 69 0.30 -11.44 5.49
CA HIS A 69 -0.27 -12.52 6.30
C HIS A 69 0.26 -12.58 7.74
N ILE A 70 1.15 -11.67 8.13
CA ILE A 70 1.93 -11.76 9.37
C ILE A 70 1.05 -11.76 10.64
N HIS A 71 -0.23 -11.34 10.56
CA HIS A 71 -1.15 -11.35 11.70
C HIS A 71 -2.51 -12.03 11.45
N GLN A 72 -2.72 -12.66 10.29
CA GLN A 72 -3.98 -13.39 10.05
C GLN A 72 -3.75 -14.89 10.23
N GLY A 73 -3.89 -15.35 11.47
CA GLY A 73 -4.08 -16.76 11.81
C GLY A 73 -5.45 -17.29 11.34
N ILE A 74 -5.83 -17.02 10.09
CA ILE A 74 -7.05 -17.56 9.49
C ILE A 74 -6.64 -18.61 8.46
N MET A 75 -6.98 -19.85 8.78
CA MET A 75 -6.77 -21.05 7.99
C MET A 75 -7.24 -20.91 6.53
N GLY A 76 -6.41 -21.39 5.62
CA GLY A 76 -6.84 -22.41 4.65
C GLY A 76 -7.86 -22.05 3.57
N LEU A 77 -8.18 -20.78 3.31
CA LEU A 77 -8.97 -20.44 2.12
C LEU A 77 -8.07 -20.34 0.87
N PRO A 78 -8.48 -20.94 -0.27
CA PRO A 78 -7.69 -20.92 -1.49
C PRO A 78 -7.40 -19.49 -1.94
N MET A 79 -6.14 -19.25 -2.31
CA MET A 79 -5.63 -18.00 -2.85
C MET A 79 -6.49 -17.52 -4.03
N GLY A 80 -7.30 -16.48 -3.79
CA GLY A 80 -7.61 -15.51 -4.84
C GLY A 80 -6.32 -14.81 -5.26
N PRO A 81 -6.21 -14.28 -6.50
CA PRO A 81 -4.94 -13.90 -7.08
C PRO A 81 -4.15 -12.97 -6.14
N ALA A 82 -2.87 -13.30 -5.97
CA ALA A 82 -1.87 -12.64 -5.13
C ALA A 82 -1.57 -11.16 -5.51
N ALA A 83 -2.50 -10.50 -6.19
CA ALA A 83 -2.37 -9.20 -6.86
C ALA A 83 -3.29 -8.11 -6.29
N ALA A 84 -4.21 -8.43 -5.37
CA ALA A 84 -5.14 -7.44 -4.82
C ALA A 84 -4.42 -6.50 -3.83
N GLN A 85 -3.81 -5.44 -4.38
CA GLN A 85 -3.24 -4.39 -3.58
C GLN A 85 -4.28 -3.72 -2.70
N THR A 86 -3.91 -3.58 -1.44
CA THR A 86 -4.76 -2.97 -0.43
C THR A 86 -4.21 -1.61 -0.07
N PHE A 87 -5.02 -0.58 -0.26
CA PHE A 87 -4.75 0.74 0.24
C PHE A 87 -5.15 0.82 1.72
N VAL A 88 -4.20 1.25 2.55
CA VAL A 88 -4.37 1.50 3.98
C VAL A 88 -4.34 3.00 4.19
N PRO A 89 -5.49 3.66 4.45
CA PRO A 89 -5.51 5.10 4.64
C PRO A 89 -4.74 5.48 5.91
N VAL A 90 -3.99 6.58 5.85
CA VAL A 90 -3.44 7.19 7.07
C VAL A 90 -4.59 7.89 7.79
N PRO A 91 -4.77 7.66 9.09
CA PRO A 91 -5.76 8.40 9.87
C PRO A 91 -5.44 9.90 9.81
N GLY A 92 -6.46 10.70 9.50
CA GLY A 92 -6.35 12.15 9.46
C GLY A 92 -7.62 12.82 9.97
N PRO A 93 -7.59 14.15 10.18
CA PRO A 93 -8.74 14.93 10.65
C PRO A 93 -9.96 14.79 9.72
N GLN A 94 -9.69 14.64 8.42
CA GLN A 94 -10.67 14.45 7.35
C GLN A 94 -10.33 13.15 6.60
N PRO A 95 -10.96 12.01 6.94
CA PRO A 95 -10.63 10.73 6.32
C PRO A 95 -11.24 10.63 4.91
N VAL A 96 -10.54 11.18 3.90
CA VAL A 96 -10.95 11.18 2.48
C VAL A 96 -11.27 9.76 1.97
N PHE A 97 -10.51 8.76 2.44
CA PHE A 97 -10.66 7.36 2.05
C PHE A 97 -11.37 6.48 3.09
N GLY A 98 -12.00 7.10 4.09
CA GLY A 98 -12.56 6.40 5.24
C GLY A 98 -11.49 5.82 6.17
N ARG A 99 -11.93 4.98 7.12
CA ARG A 99 -11.06 4.42 8.19
C ARG A 99 -10.58 2.99 7.94
N GLY A 100 -11.09 2.34 6.89
CA GLY A 100 -10.86 0.93 6.59
C GLY A 100 -9.84 0.71 5.46
N ARG A 101 -9.29 -0.50 5.41
CA ARG A 101 -8.52 -0.99 4.27
C ARG A 101 -9.41 -1.05 3.02
N ARG A 102 -8.88 -0.66 1.85
CA ARG A 102 -9.62 -0.57 0.59
C ARG A 102 -8.88 -1.35 -0.49
N SER A 103 -9.58 -2.04 -1.38
CA SER A 103 -8.95 -2.54 -2.60
C SER A 103 -8.65 -1.35 -3.51
N LEU A 104 -7.54 -1.41 -4.26
CA LEU A 104 -7.18 -0.34 -5.21
C LEU A 104 -8.29 -0.10 -6.25
N GLY A 105 -8.94 -1.16 -6.76
CA GLY A 105 -10.08 -1.02 -7.67
C GLY A 105 -11.28 -0.27 -7.06
N SER A 106 -11.51 -0.37 -5.74
CA SER A 106 -12.59 0.37 -5.07
C SER A 106 -12.33 1.88 -4.94
N LEU A 107 -11.09 2.32 -5.12
CA LEU A 107 -10.71 3.73 -5.14
C LEU A 107 -10.85 4.34 -6.53
N LEU A 108 -11.00 3.51 -7.56
CA LEU A 108 -10.92 3.91 -8.96
C LEU A 108 -12.11 3.33 -9.74
N PRO A 109 -13.34 3.76 -9.43
CA PRO A 109 -14.56 3.15 -9.98
C PRO A 109 -14.62 3.19 -11.50
N GLN A 110 -14.04 4.23 -12.11
CA GLN A 110 -14.05 4.45 -13.56
C GLN A 110 -13.13 3.51 -14.34
N ALA A 111 -12.13 2.90 -13.69
CA ALA A 111 -11.14 2.09 -14.40
C ALA A 111 -11.45 0.57 -14.39
N GLY A 112 -12.69 0.18 -14.11
CA GLY A 112 -13.26 -1.12 -14.50
C GLY A 112 -12.42 -2.36 -14.15
N THR A 113 -12.37 -3.34 -15.06
CA THR A 113 -11.61 -4.60 -14.91
C THR A 113 -10.10 -4.45 -15.12
N LEU A 114 -9.59 -3.23 -15.34
CA LEU A 114 -8.15 -2.97 -15.57
C LEU A 114 -7.29 -3.39 -14.36
N PHE A 115 -7.89 -3.46 -13.16
CA PHE A 115 -7.17 -3.64 -11.90
C PHE A 115 -6.97 -5.07 -11.43
N ASP A 116 -7.37 -6.07 -12.21
CA ASP A 116 -7.23 -7.47 -11.76
C ASP A 116 -5.75 -7.87 -11.59
N ARG A 117 -4.83 -7.15 -12.26
CA ARG A 117 -3.37 -7.35 -12.18
C ARG A 117 -2.57 -6.04 -12.16
N VAL A 118 -2.85 -5.17 -11.20
CA VAL A 118 -2.19 -3.86 -11.12
C VAL A 118 -0.97 -3.84 -10.19
N THR A 119 0.14 -3.30 -10.71
CA THR A 119 1.37 -3.03 -9.97
C THR A 119 1.64 -1.53 -9.94
N PRO A 120 1.69 -0.87 -8.77
CA PRO A 120 2.06 0.52 -8.64
C PRO A 120 3.56 0.64 -8.89
N LEU A 121 3.93 1.66 -9.64
CA LEU A 121 5.32 1.92 -10.01
C LEU A 121 5.88 3.11 -9.23
N ALA A 122 5.09 4.19 -9.12
CA ALA A 122 5.50 5.42 -8.47
C ALA A 122 4.31 6.20 -7.93
N SER A 123 4.56 7.07 -6.94
CA SER A 123 3.59 8.00 -6.38
C SER A 123 4.22 9.38 -6.30
N HIS A 124 3.52 10.41 -6.79
CA HIS A 124 3.98 11.80 -6.69
C HIS A 124 2.79 12.75 -6.64
N GLY A 125 2.74 13.64 -5.64
CA GLY A 125 1.71 14.68 -5.55
C GLY A 125 0.27 14.17 -5.54
N GLY A 126 0.02 12.99 -4.94
CA GLY A 126 -1.32 12.37 -4.91
C GLY A 126 -1.69 11.58 -6.18
N LEU A 127 -0.80 11.55 -7.18
CA LEU A 127 -0.92 10.72 -8.37
C LEU A 127 -0.19 9.40 -8.16
N LEU A 128 -0.77 8.32 -8.67
CA LEU A 128 -0.23 6.98 -8.64
C LEU A 128 -0.05 6.48 -10.08
N LEU A 129 1.20 6.20 -10.47
CA LEU A 129 1.50 5.52 -11.72
C LEU A 129 1.36 4.01 -11.49
N VAL A 130 0.56 3.35 -12.32
CA VAL A 130 0.33 1.91 -12.26
C VAL A 130 0.63 1.24 -13.59
N ARG A 131 1.17 0.03 -13.51
CA ARG A 131 1.22 -0.94 -14.61
C ARG A 131 0.06 -1.89 -14.49
N PHE A 132 -0.60 -2.17 -15.60
CA PHE A 132 -1.71 -3.12 -15.64
C PHE A 132 -1.59 -4.07 -16.84
N VAL A 133 -2.40 -5.13 -16.84
CA VAL A 133 -2.55 -6.05 -17.97
C VAL A 133 -4.01 -6.00 -18.40
N PRO A 134 -4.33 -5.53 -19.62
CA PRO A 134 -5.71 -5.48 -20.11
C PRO A 134 -6.35 -6.88 -20.11
N THR A 135 -7.63 -6.96 -19.74
CA THR A 135 -8.38 -8.22 -19.64
C THR A 135 -9.02 -8.69 -20.95
N HIS A 136 -8.93 -7.96 -22.05
CA HIS A 136 -9.56 -8.33 -23.34
C HIS A 136 -8.59 -8.93 -24.37
N HIS A 137 -9.09 -9.98 -25.03
CA HIS A 137 -8.38 -10.99 -25.83
C HIS A 137 -7.60 -10.48 -27.07
N ALA A 138 -6.52 -11.22 -27.37
CA ALA A 138 -5.85 -11.39 -28.68
C ALA A 138 -4.58 -10.58 -29.01
N SER A 139 -4.03 -9.76 -28.12
CA SER A 139 -2.75 -9.09 -28.37
C SER A 139 -1.60 -9.74 -27.60
N ARG A 140 -0.47 -9.94 -28.29
CA ARG A 140 0.77 -10.49 -27.71
C ARG A 140 1.10 -9.79 -26.38
N PRO A 141 1.57 -10.52 -25.36
CA PRO A 141 1.85 -10.01 -24.01
C PRO A 141 3.06 -9.06 -23.91
N THR A 142 3.44 -8.40 -25.01
CA THR A 142 4.69 -7.64 -25.12
C THR A 142 4.53 -6.16 -24.84
N VAL A 143 3.30 -5.61 -24.86
CA VAL A 143 3.08 -4.18 -24.65
C VAL A 143 2.80 -3.88 -23.18
N VAL A 144 3.68 -3.09 -22.55
CA VAL A 144 3.50 -2.60 -21.18
C VAL A 144 2.42 -1.52 -21.20
N HIS A 145 1.33 -1.76 -20.45
CA HIS A 145 0.26 -0.77 -20.30
C HIS A 145 0.42 -0.03 -18.98
N LEU A 146 0.37 1.30 -19.06
CA LEU A 146 0.52 2.21 -17.92
C LEU A 146 -0.75 3.04 -17.76
N ALA A 147 -1.10 3.37 -16.53
CA ALA A 147 -2.14 4.35 -16.22
C ALA A 147 -1.68 5.27 -15.10
N MET A 148 -2.10 6.52 -15.18
CA MET A 148 -1.94 7.51 -14.13
C MET A 148 -3.27 7.68 -13.41
N CYS A 149 -3.24 7.46 -12.10
CA CYS A 149 -4.44 7.44 -11.26
C CYS A 149 -4.37 8.56 -10.23
N ASN A 150 -5.41 9.38 -10.17
CA ASN A 150 -5.62 10.32 -9.08
C ASN A 150 -6.56 9.68 -8.06
N LEU A 151 -5.98 9.16 -6.97
CA LEU A 151 -6.77 8.49 -5.94
C LEU A 151 -7.76 9.44 -5.26
N LEU A 152 -7.41 10.72 -5.10
CA LEU A 152 -8.25 11.72 -4.44
C LEU A 152 -9.48 12.06 -5.30
N ALA A 153 -9.32 12.12 -6.63
CA ALA A 153 -10.40 12.36 -7.57
C ALA A 153 -11.15 11.07 -7.98
N GLY A 154 -10.60 9.90 -7.66
CA GLY A 154 -11.13 8.61 -8.09
C GLY A 154 -11.04 8.36 -9.60
N THR A 155 -10.12 9.03 -10.28
CA THR A 155 -9.94 8.97 -11.74
C THR A 155 -8.68 8.21 -12.12
N CYS A 156 -8.69 7.57 -13.29
CA CYS A 156 -7.51 7.00 -13.92
C CYS A 156 -7.53 7.22 -15.42
N GLU A 157 -6.37 7.55 -15.95
CA GLU A 157 -6.13 7.74 -17.37
C GLU A 157 -5.09 6.74 -17.86
N ALA A 158 -5.41 5.96 -18.88
CA ALA A 158 -4.45 5.07 -19.53
C ALA A 158 -3.48 5.90 -20.37
N LEU A 159 -2.19 5.65 -20.20
CA LEU A 159 -1.13 6.29 -20.97
C LEU A 159 -0.89 5.53 -22.29
N PRO A 160 -0.35 6.19 -23.31
CA PRO A 160 0.10 5.53 -24.52
C PRO A 160 1.10 4.40 -24.19
N PRO A 161 1.10 3.30 -24.96
CA PRO A 161 2.10 2.26 -24.80
C PRO A 161 3.50 2.80 -25.05
N LEU A 162 4.47 2.31 -24.28
CA LEU A 162 5.88 2.58 -24.53
C LEU A 162 6.33 1.68 -25.68
N GLU A 163 6.78 2.30 -26.78
CA GLU A 163 7.38 1.63 -27.94
C GLU A 163 8.76 1.04 -27.62
#